data_AF-Q2NG42-F1
#
_entry.id   AF-Q2NG42-F1
#
_cell.length_a   1.000
_cell.length_b   1.000
_cell.length_c   1.000
_cell.angle_alpha   90.00
_cell.angle_beta   90.00
_cell.angle_gamma   90.00
#
_symmetry.space_group_name_H-M   'P 1'
#
loop_
_entity.id
_entity.type
_entity.pdbx_description
1 polymer ?
#
loop_
_entity_poly.entity_id
_entity_poly.type
_entity_poly.pdbx_seq_one_letter_code
_entity_poly.pdbx_strand_id
1 'polypeptide(L)'
;MDSKWNYEKLERMTQEGNKYTKVKLDYITLAKYYEQIVLITRKNGEVIPLLFDDVRLAYNGNPLDDMNLPEIPEEFIEQYNQLENNRKVMHIKHFSRDISHEAWFDFISNEVLDFIEKYPQFKKIVKQ
;
A
#
# COMPACT_ATOMS: atom_id res chain seq x y z
N MET A 1 -13.79 -21.05 7.63
CA MET A 1 -12.69 -20.73 6.70
C MET A 1 -11.58 -20.16 7.53
N ASP A 2 -10.48 -20.89 7.66
CA ASP A 2 -9.28 -20.35 8.29
C ASP A 2 -8.77 -19.19 7.43
N SER A 3 -8.51 -18.06 8.07
CA SER A 3 -7.97 -16.90 7.40
C SER A 3 -6.58 -17.26 6.84
N LYS A 4 -6.32 -16.98 5.55
CA LYS A 4 -4.98 -17.15 4.95
C LYS A 4 -3.95 -16.12 5.47
N TRP A 5 -4.38 -15.18 6.32
CA TRP A 5 -3.51 -14.24 7.02
C TRP A 5 -2.79 -14.91 8.20
N ASN A 6 -1.47 -14.78 8.23
CA ASN A 6 -0.63 -15.12 9.38
C ASN A 6 -0.64 -13.98 10.39
N TYR A 7 -1.55 -14.05 11.37
CA TYR A 7 -1.72 -13.00 12.38
C TYR A 7 -0.51 -12.80 13.29
N GLU A 8 0.23 -13.86 13.63
CA GLU A 8 1.47 -13.74 14.41
C GLU A 8 2.52 -12.91 13.66
N LYS A 9 2.64 -13.13 12.34
CA LYS A 9 3.54 -12.34 11.49
C LYS A 9 3.07 -10.89 11.36
N LEU A 10 1.77 -10.65 11.18
CA LEU A 10 1.20 -9.29 11.14
C LEU A 10 1.46 -8.53 12.45
N GLU A 11 1.29 -9.21 13.59
CA GLU A 11 1.57 -8.62 14.90
C GLU A 11 3.05 -8.23 15.03
N ARG A 12 3.96 -9.13 14.67
CA ARG A 12 5.40 -8.84 14.67
C ARG A 12 5.75 -7.66 13.77
N MET A 13 5.24 -7.63 12.53
CA MET A 13 5.45 -6.50 11.61
C MET A 13 4.91 -5.17 12.19
N THR A 14 3.78 -5.23 12.90
CA THR A 14 3.15 -4.07 13.56
C THR A 14 3.95 -3.57 14.77
N GLN A 15 4.67 -4.46 15.45
CA GLN A 15 5.52 -4.13 16.60
C GLN A 15 6.88 -3.59 16.15
N GLU A 16 7.52 -4.26 15.18
CA GLU A 16 8.84 -3.88 14.67
C GLU A 16 8.79 -2.57 13.86
N GLY A 17 7.76 -2.44 13.02
CA GLY A 17 7.61 -1.31 12.10
C GLY A 17 8.75 -1.19 11.07
N ASN A 18 8.60 -0.26 10.14
CA ASN A 18 9.67 0.10 9.22
C ASN A 18 10.48 1.26 9.82
N LYS A 19 11.80 1.09 9.95
CA LYS A 19 12.70 2.08 10.55
C LYS A 19 13.05 3.24 9.63
N TYR A 20 12.76 3.11 8.34
CA TYR A 20 13.16 4.06 7.31
C TYR A 20 12.02 4.97 6.85
N THR A 21 10.77 4.62 7.17
CA THR A 21 9.58 5.41 6.78
C THR A 21 9.12 6.28 7.93
N LYS A 22 8.56 7.45 7.59
CA LYS A 22 7.94 8.35 8.58
C LYS A 22 6.62 7.80 9.13
N VAL A 23 5.97 6.95 8.34
CA VAL A 23 4.70 6.30 8.68
C VAL A 23 4.94 4.96 9.35
N LYS A 24 4.26 4.72 10.47
CA LYS A 24 4.19 3.42 11.13
C LYS A 24 2.85 2.77 10.84
N LEU A 25 2.87 1.53 10.39
CA LEU A 25 1.65 0.81 10.01
C LEU A 25 1.21 -0.19 11.08
N ASP A 26 -0.09 -0.25 11.32
CA ASP A 26 -0.77 -1.37 11.95
C ASP A 26 -1.14 -2.39 10.87
N TYR A 27 -0.30 -3.41 10.70
CA TYR A 27 -0.48 -4.44 9.67
C TYR A 27 -1.68 -5.35 9.96
N ILE A 28 -2.09 -5.50 11.22
CA ILE A 28 -3.32 -6.25 11.56
C ILE A 28 -4.53 -5.49 11.02
N THR A 29 -4.59 -4.19 11.28
CA THR A 29 -5.65 -3.33 10.79
C THR A 29 -5.61 -3.23 9.26
N LEU A 30 -4.43 -3.11 8.66
CA LEU A 30 -4.26 -3.11 7.21
C LEU A 30 -4.79 -4.40 6.57
N ALA A 31 -4.43 -5.58 7.10
CA ALA A 31 -4.91 -6.87 6.57
C ALA A 31 -6.44 -6.98 6.61
N LYS A 32 -7.08 -6.49 7.67
CA LYS A 32 -8.55 -6.46 7.80
C LYS A 32 -9.23 -5.60 6.74
N TYR A 33 -8.58 -4.52 6.30
CA TYR A 33 -9.12 -3.59 5.31
C TYR A 33 -8.54 -3.77 3.91
N TYR A 34 -7.60 -4.70 3.71
CA TYR A 34 -6.80 -4.79 2.49
C TYR A 34 -7.66 -4.97 1.24
N GLU A 35 -8.67 -5.86 1.29
CA GLU A 35 -9.62 -6.01 0.19
C GLU A 35 -10.38 -4.71 -0.12
N GLN A 36 -10.88 -4.01 0.89
CA GLN A 36 -11.61 -2.75 0.69
C GLN A 36 -10.72 -1.66 0.08
N ILE A 37 -9.44 -1.63 0.47
CA ILE A 37 -8.44 -0.74 -0.09
C ILE A 37 -8.19 -1.08 -1.57
N VAL A 38 -7.99 -2.36 -1.90
CA VAL A 38 -7.81 -2.79 -3.29
C VAL A 38 -9.01 -2.42 -4.15
N LEU A 39 -10.22 -2.62 -3.64
CA LEU A 39 -11.46 -2.32 -4.38
C LEU A 39 -11.65 -0.82 -4.60
N ILE A 40 -11.41 0.01 -3.56
CA ILE A 40 -11.63 1.46 -3.66
C ILE A 40 -10.58 2.13 -4.54
N THR A 41 -9.30 1.71 -4.47
CA THR A 41 -8.26 2.26 -5.35
C THR A 41 -8.55 1.92 -6.81
N ARG A 42 -8.91 0.67 -7.14
CA ARG A 42 -9.26 0.29 -8.51
C ARG A 42 -10.49 1.04 -9.03
N LYS A 43 -11.54 1.16 -8.22
CA LYS A 43 -12.76 1.89 -8.58
C LYS A 43 -12.49 3.36 -8.91
N ASN A 44 -11.49 3.97 -8.27
CA ASN A 44 -11.16 5.38 -8.44
C ASN A 44 -9.92 5.61 -9.33
N GLY A 45 -9.41 4.56 -9.99
CA GLY A 45 -8.19 4.55 -10.80
C GLY A 45 -6.95 5.08 -10.08
N GLU A 46 -6.77 4.61 -8.86
CA GLU A 46 -5.62 4.89 -8.02
C GLU A 46 -4.77 3.64 -7.83
N VAL A 47 -3.55 3.86 -7.37
CA VAL A 47 -2.64 2.80 -6.94
C VAL A 47 -2.80 2.55 -5.44
N ILE A 48 -2.64 1.30 -5.03
CA ILE A 48 -2.49 0.96 -3.62
C ILE A 48 -1.15 1.57 -3.15
N PRO A 49 -1.09 2.30 -2.03
CA PRO A 49 0.16 2.83 -1.50
C PRO A 49 1.21 1.73 -1.38
N LEU A 50 2.44 1.97 -1.84
CA LEU A 50 3.45 0.92 -1.95
C LEU A 50 3.76 0.27 -0.60
N LEU A 51 3.75 1.04 0.49
CA LEU A 51 3.95 0.50 1.85
C LEU A 51 2.83 -0.45 2.31
N PHE A 52 1.63 -0.36 1.71
CA PHE A 52 0.56 -1.29 2.05
C PHE A 52 0.77 -2.67 1.44
N ASP A 53 1.50 -2.80 0.32
CA ASP A 53 1.80 -4.09 -0.29
C ASP A 53 2.62 -5.02 0.63
N ASP A 54 3.37 -4.47 1.59
CA ASP A 54 4.13 -5.24 2.58
C ASP A 54 3.24 -6.22 3.37
N VAL A 55 1.95 -5.90 3.56
CA VAL A 55 1.01 -6.79 4.27
C VAL A 55 0.93 -8.17 3.62
N ARG A 56 1.13 -8.25 2.30
CA ARG A 56 1.08 -9.49 1.52
C ARG A 56 2.13 -10.50 1.97
N LEU A 57 3.23 -10.04 2.57
CA LEU A 57 4.25 -10.93 3.15
C LEU A 57 3.67 -11.84 4.23
N ALA A 58 2.59 -11.44 4.90
CA ALA A 58 1.90 -12.24 5.91
C ALA A 58 0.70 -13.02 5.37
N TYR A 59 0.51 -13.07 4.05
CA TYR A 59 -0.54 -13.88 3.42
C TYR A 59 0.01 -15.21 2.90
N ASN A 60 -0.75 -16.29 3.03
CA ASN A 60 -0.41 -17.56 2.40
C ASN A 60 -0.84 -17.54 0.92
N GLY A 61 0.09 -17.19 0.04
CA GLY A 61 -0.14 -16.98 -1.39
C GLY A 61 -0.23 -15.49 -1.73
N ASN A 62 -1.02 -15.15 -2.75
CA ASN A 62 -1.27 -13.76 -3.11
C ASN A 62 -2.72 -13.39 -2.75
N PRO A 63 -2.97 -12.40 -1.87
CA PRO A 63 -4.33 -12.03 -1.49
C PRO A 63 -5.16 -11.51 -2.66
N LEU A 64 -4.53 -10.96 -3.71
CA LEU A 64 -5.24 -10.51 -4.91
C LEU A 64 -5.85 -11.67 -5.71
N ASP A 65 -5.28 -12.88 -5.64
CA ASP A 65 -5.78 -14.04 -6.37
C ASP A 65 -7.09 -14.58 -5.76
N ASP A 66 -7.35 -14.25 -4.48
CA ASP A 66 -8.55 -14.65 -3.76
C ASP A 66 -9.66 -13.57 -3.79
N MET A 67 -9.44 -12.47 -4.52
CA MET A 67 -10.37 -11.34 -4.61
C MET A 67 -11.08 -11.27 -5.97
N ASN A 68 -12.34 -10.85 -5.97
CA ASN A 68 -13.06 -10.48 -7.18
C ASN A 68 -12.73 -9.02 -7.54
N LEU A 69 -11.68 -8.83 -8.34
CA LEU A 69 -11.15 -7.51 -8.65
C LEU A 69 -11.94 -6.85 -9.78
N PRO A 70 -12.51 -5.65 -9.59
CA PRO A 70 -13.15 -4.92 -10.66
C PRO A 70 -12.12 -4.41 -11.66
N GLU A 71 -12.54 -4.25 -12.90
CA GLU A 71 -11.80 -3.45 -13.88
C GLU A 71 -11.75 -1.99 -13.42
N ILE A 72 -10.67 -1.31 -13.82
CA ILE A 72 -10.54 0.14 -13.59
C ILE A 72 -11.45 0.82 -14.61
N PRO A 73 -12.35 1.74 -14.21
CA PRO A 73 -13.19 2.47 -15.15
C PRO A 73 -12.35 3.18 -16.24
N GLU A 74 -12.83 3.17 -17.48
CA GLU A 74 -12.09 3.66 -18.65
C GLU A 74 -11.64 5.12 -18.46
N GLU A 75 -12.49 5.95 -17.86
CA GLU A 75 -12.21 7.35 -17.55
C GLU A 75 -11.04 7.56 -16.58
N PHE A 76 -10.65 6.53 -15.82
CA PHE A 76 -9.54 6.60 -14.88
C PHE A 76 -8.29 5.83 -15.32
N ILE A 77 -8.29 5.16 -16.47
CA ILE A 77 -7.14 4.39 -16.96
C ILE A 77 -5.91 5.29 -17.14
N GLU A 78 -6.08 6.49 -17.70
CA GLU A 78 -4.97 7.42 -17.91
C GLU A 78 -4.35 7.86 -16.58
N GLN A 79 -5.19 8.25 -15.61
CA GLN A 79 -4.76 8.62 -14.27
C GLN A 79 -3.98 7.48 -13.59
N TYR A 80 -4.53 6.26 -13.63
CA TYR A 80 -3.88 5.09 -13.06
C TYR A 80 -2.51 4.83 -13.68
N ASN A 81 -2.41 4.90 -15.01
CA ASN A 81 -1.15 4.71 -15.73
C ASN A 81 -0.13 5.81 -15.40
N GLN A 82 -0.56 7.05 -15.21
CA GLN A 82 0.31 8.14 -14.79
C GLN A 82 0.88 7.89 -13.38
N LEU A 83 0.04 7.46 -12.43
CA LEU A 83 0.47 7.11 -11.07
C LEU A 83 1.49 5.96 -11.06
N GLU A 84 1.19 4.88 -11.79
CA GLU A 84 2.12 3.74 -11.95
C GLU A 84 3.43 4.17 -12.63
N ASN A 85 3.37 5.03 -13.64
CA ASN A 85 4.57 5.54 -14.30
C ASN A 85 5.42 6.41 -13.37
N ASN A 86 4.79 7.30 -12.59
CA ASN A 86 5.49 8.14 -11.61
C ASN A 86 6.25 7.27 -10.59
N ARG A 87 5.61 6.20 -10.10
CA ARG A 87 6.24 5.22 -9.20
C ARG A 87 7.44 4.54 -9.85
N LYS A 88 7.30 4.07 -11.10
CA LYS A 88 8.42 3.46 -11.85
C LYS A 88 9.60 4.41 -12.01
N VAL A 89 9.32 5.68 -12.35
CA VAL A 89 10.37 6.71 -12.46
C VAL A 89 11.07 6.94 -11.12
N MET A 90 10.32 7.06 -10.02
CA MET A 90 10.91 7.24 -8.69
C MET A 90 11.76 6.05 -8.25
N HIS A 91 11.31 4.84 -8.56
CA HIS A 91 12.07 3.61 -8.29
C HIS A 91 13.38 3.57 -9.08
N ILE A 92 13.34 3.91 -10.38
CA ILE A 92 14.54 4.00 -11.22
C ILE A 92 15.51 5.04 -10.65
N LYS A 93 15.03 6.25 -10.32
CA LYS A 93 15.86 7.30 -9.73
C LYS A 93 16.52 6.88 -8.42
N HIS A 94 15.80 6.12 -7.58
CA HIS A 94 16.36 5.59 -6.34
C HIS A 94 17.48 4.59 -6.64
N PHE A 95 17.24 3.67 -7.57
CA PHE A 95 18.21 2.65 -7.96
C PHE A 95 19.47 3.23 -8.63
N SER A 96 19.31 4.23 -9.51
CA SER A 96 20.42 4.95 -10.15
C SER A 96 21.15 5.91 -9.22
N ARG A 97 20.65 6.09 -7.98
CA ARG A 97 21.13 7.04 -6.96
C ARG A 97 20.97 8.51 -7.37
N ASP A 98 20.05 8.79 -8.29
CA ASP A 98 19.66 10.15 -8.67
C ASP A 98 18.81 10.84 -7.58
N ILE A 99 18.23 10.05 -6.67
CA ILE A 99 17.61 10.55 -5.43
C ILE A 99 18.19 9.82 -4.21
N SER A 100 18.15 10.47 -3.06
CA SER A 100 18.58 9.87 -1.78
C SER A 100 17.62 8.77 -1.33
N HIS A 101 18.10 7.89 -0.45
CA HIS A 101 17.23 6.91 0.21
C HIS A 101 16.10 7.60 0.99
N GLU A 102 16.39 8.71 1.65
CA GLU A 102 15.39 9.51 2.36
C GLU A 102 14.30 10.03 1.41
N ALA A 103 14.67 10.56 0.24
CA ALA A 103 13.70 11.03 -0.76
C ALA A 103 12.80 9.90 -1.28
N TRP A 104 13.34 8.69 -1.43
CA TRP A 104 12.55 7.50 -1.76
C TRP A 104 11.56 7.12 -0.64
N PHE A 105 12.02 7.09 0.61
CA PHE A 105 11.17 6.77 1.75
C PHE A 105 10.10 7.83 2.02
N ASP A 106 10.40 9.09 1.74
CA ASP A 106 9.44 10.19 1.79
C ASP A 106 8.38 10.04 0.71
N PHE A 107 8.77 9.70 -0.52
CA PHE A 107 7.83 9.44 -1.61
C PHE A 107 6.81 8.35 -1.24
N ILE A 108 7.28 7.18 -0.77
CA ILE A 108 6.38 6.07 -0.43
C ILE A 108 5.61 6.31 0.89
N SER A 109 6.14 7.13 1.80
CA SER A 109 5.42 7.57 3.00
C SER A 109 4.27 8.51 2.64
N ASN A 110 4.50 9.44 1.71
CA ASN A 110 3.48 10.38 1.27
C ASN A 110 2.35 9.68 0.52
N GLU A 111 2.62 8.63 -0.27
CA GLU A 111 1.53 7.82 -0.86
C GLU A 111 0.54 7.31 0.20
N VAL A 112 1.03 6.92 1.38
CA VAL A 112 0.16 6.50 2.49
C VAL A 112 -0.59 7.68 3.10
N LEU A 113 0.09 8.81 3.34
CA LEU A 113 -0.53 9.98 3.95
C LEU A 113 -1.63 10.55 3.05
N ASP A 114 -1.37 10.70 1.75
CA ASP A 114 -2.32 11.17 0.75
C ASP A 114 -3.53 10.24 0.66
N PHE A 115 -3.30 8.92 0.69
CA PHE A 115 -4.38 7.93 0.72
C PHE A 115 -5.26 8.09 1.96
N ILE A 116 -4.66 8.28 3.14
CA ILE A 116 -5.39 8.41 4.40
C ILE A 116 -6.14 9.74 4.48
N GLU A 117 -5.60 10.82 3.93
CA GLU A 117 -6.28 12.10 3.79
C GLU A 117 -7.53 11.96 2.91
N LYS A 118 -7.40 11.27 1.77
CA LYS A 118 -8.52 11.03 0.85
C LYS A 118 -9.55 10.04 1.40
N TYR A 119 -9.12 9.04 2.14
CA TYR A 119 -9.97 7.98 2.71
C TYR A 119 -9.82 7.87 4.23
N PRO A 120 -10.35 8.85 4.98
CA PRO A 120 -10.14 8.97 6.43
C PRO A 120 -10.71 7.79 7.23
N GLN A 121 -11.60 6.97 6.65
CA GLN A 121 -12.06 5.73 7.27
C GLN A 121 -10.92 4.74 7.55
N PHE A 122 -9.83 4.80 6.80
CA PHE A 122 -8.67 3.92 6.95
C PHE A 122 -7.58 4.50 7.86
N LYS A 123 -7.79 5.67 8.46
CA LYS A 123 -6.79 6.36 9.31
C LYS A 123 -6.17 5.49 10.42
N LYS A 124 -6.90 4.49 10.91
CA LYS A 124 -6.44 3.57 11.96
C LYS A 124 -5.29 2.64 11.51
N ILE A 125 -5.05 2.55 10.20
CA ILE A 125 -3.90 1.80 9.65
C ILE A 125 -2.59 2.51 10.01
N VAL A 126 -2.59 3.84 10.14
CA VAL A 126 -1.41 4.60 10.54
C VAL A 126 -1.39 4.74 12.06
N LYS A 127 -0.31 4.26 12.68
CA LYS A 127 -0.04 4.44 14.11
C LYS A 127 0.53 5.84 14.34
N GLN A 128 -0.08 6.55 15.30
CA GLN A 128 0.48 7.80 15.85
C GLN A 128 1.71 7.49 16.71
#